data_AF-A0A956STU8-F1
#
_entry.id   AF-A0A956STU8-F1
#
_cell.length_a   1.000
_cell.length_b   1.000
_cell.length_c   1.000
_cell.angle_alpha   90.00
_cell.angle_beta   90.00
_cell.angle_gamma   90.00
#
_symmetry.space_group_name_H-M   'P 1'
#
loop_
_entity.id
_entity.type
_entity.pdbx_description
1 polymer ?
#
loop_
_entity_poly.entity_id
_entity_poly.type
_entity_poly.pdbx_seq_one_letter_code
_entity_poly.pdbx_strand_id
1 'polypeptide(L)'
;MKLVVRLVAVLVIAFVVVFAIQNAQAITQTVDLRLNIPGATPRTWTLAVYELVIIALLAGLWIGGGFDLWLRGRASARLRAKNQTIKGLERELQSLRNLAIVDGGGDKALPEAAAAARAVAKR
;
A
#
# COMPACT_ATOMS: atom_id res chain seq x y z
N MET A 1 14.62 -13.51 -10.05
CA MET A 1 13.14 -13.56 -10.20
C MET A 1 12.57 -12.39 -11.00
N LYS A 2 12.84 -11.12 -10.64
CA LYS A 2 12.27 -9.93 -11.33
C LYS A 2 12.53 -9.89 -12.85
N LEU A 3 13.69 -10.37 -13.30
CA LEU A 3 14.06 -10.40 -14.72
C LEU A 3 13.27 -11.47 -15.49
N VAL A 4 13.07 -12.65 -14.90
CA VAL A 4 12.23 -13.72 -15.47
C VAL A 4 10.79 -13.24 -15.62
N VAL A 5 10.24 -12.57 -14.59
CA VAL A 5 8.87 -12.01 -14.65
C VAL A 5 8.73 -10.99 -15.79
N ARG A 6 9.74 -10.12 -15.98
CA ARG A 6 9.74 -9.16 -17.11
C ARG A 6 9.83 -9.86 -18.46
N LEU A 7 10.67 -10.88 -18.58
CA LEU A 7 10.83 -11.66 -19.81
C LEU A 7 9.51 -12.35 -20.19
N VAL A 8 8.88 -13.00 -19.21
CA VAL A 8 7.57 -13.64 -19.39
C VAL A 8 6.52 -12.61 -19.79
N ALA A 9 6.49 -11.44 -19.15
CA ALA A 9 5.56 -10.37 -19.52
C ALA A 9 5.75 -9.91 -20.97
N VAL A 10 7.00 -9.73 -21.42
CA VAL A 10 7.29 -9.35 -22.81
C VAL A 10 6.84 -10.45 -23.79
N LEU A 11 7.11 -11.72 -23.49
CA LEU A 11 6.67 -12.85 -24.31
C LEU A 11 5.14 -12.92 -24.42
N VAL A 12 4.43 -12.69 -23.30
CA VAL A 12 2.96 -12.66 -23.29
C VAL A 12 2.44 -11.52 -24.16
N ILE A 13 3.01 -10.31 -24.04
CA ILE A 13 2.60 -9.16 -24.87
C ILE A 13 2.85 -9.47 -26.35
N ALA A 14 4.02 -9.99 -26.70
CA ALA A 14 4.35 -10.37 -28.08
C ALA A 14 3.38 -11.42 -28.63
N PHE A 15 3.07 -12.45 -27.84
CA PHE A 15 2.10 -13.47 -28.21
C PHE A 15 0.71 -12.88 -28.48
N VAL A 16 0.22 -11.98 -27.61
CA VAL A 16 -1.08 -11.32 -27.79
C VAL A 16 -1.11 -10.50 -29.07
N VAL A 17 -0.03 -9.77 -29.38
CA VAL A 17 0.06 -8.98 -30.63
C VAL A 17 0.03 -9.90 -31.85
N VAL A 18 0.83 -10.96 -31.86
CA VAL A 18 0.86 -11.92 -32.97
C VAL A 18 -0.50 -12.59 -33.14
N PHE A 19 -1.13 -13.02 -32.04
CA PHE A 19 -2.47 -13.60 -32.05
C PHE A 19 -3.50 -12.62 -32.63
N ALA A 20 -3.44 -11.35 -32.26
CA ALA A 20 -4.36 -10.33 -32.76
C ALA A 20 -4.21 -10.10 -34.27
N ILE A 21 -2.97 -10.06 -34.77
CA ILE A 21 -2.71 -9.91 -36.21
C ILE A 21 -3.21 -11.13 -36.98
N GLN A 22 -2.91 -12.34 -36.51
CA GLN A 22 -3.34 -13.58 -37.17
C GLN A 22 -4.86 -13.75 -37.17
N ASN A 23 -5.55 -13.25 -36.14
CA ASN A 23 -7.00 -13.36 -35.99
C ASN A 23 -7.72 -12.04 -36.28
N ALA A 24 -7.09 -11.13 -37.03
CA ALA A 24 -7.62 -9.78 -37.27
C ALA A 24 -9.05 -9.81 -37.82
N GLN A 25 -9.36 -10.73 -38.75
CA GLN A 25 -10.71 -10.88 -39.30
C GLN A 25 -11.75 -11.17 -38.22
N ALA A 26 -11.49 -12.13 -37.33
CA ALA A 26 -12.40 -12.47 -36.23
C ALA A 26 -12.56 -11.30 -35.24
N ILE A 27 -11.49 -10.55 -35.01
CA ILE A 27 -11.46 -9.42 -34.08
C ILE A 27 -12.18 -8.18 -34.63
N THR A 28 -12.25 -8.03 -35.96
CA THR A 28 -13.01 -6.97 -36.63
C THR A 28 -14.49 -7.27 -36.82
N GLN A 29 -14.94 -8.49 -36.51
CA GLN A 29 -16.36 -8.83 -36.60
C GLN A 29 -17.16 -8.01 -35.60
N THR A 30 -18.34 -7.58 -36.04
CA THR A 30 -19.30 -6.84 -35.23
C THR A 30 -20.23 -7.79 -34.49
N VAL A 31 -20.49 -7.47 -33.23
CA VAL A 31 -21.40 -8.20 -32.35
C VAL A 31 -22.45 -7.22 -31.84
N ASP A 32 -23.71 -7.65 -31.88
CA ASP A 32 -24.82 -6.88 -31.31
C ASP A 32 -24.97 -7.19 -29.82
N LEU A 33 -24.62 -6.22 -28.98
CA LEU A 33 -24.88 -6.28 -27.55
C LEU A 33 -26.29 -5.77 -27.28
N ARG A 34 -27.12 -6.69 -26.77
CA ARG A 34 -28.47 -6.37 -26.31
C ARG A 34 -28.46 -6.28 -24.80
N LEU A 35 -28.71 -5.10 -24.26
CA LEU A 35 -28.86 -4.90 -22.83
C LEU A 35 -30.36 -4.90 -22.49
N ASN A 36 -30.82 -6.02 -21.93
CA ASN A 36 -32.21 -6.16 -21.49
C ASN A 36 -32.30 -5.86 -19.99
N ILE A 37 -32.62 -4.61 -19.66
CA ILE A 37 -32.86 -4.19 -18.27
C ILE A 37 -34.38 -4.23 -18.02
N PRO A 38 -34.86 -4.92 -16.97
CA PRO A 38 -36.27 -4.93 -16.62
C PRO A 38 -36.78 -3.50 -16.39
N GLY A 39 -37.78 -3.06 -17.17
CA GLY A 39 -38.38 -1.71 -17.06
C GLY A 39 -37.73 -0.61 -17.92
N ALA A 40 -36.72 -0.94 -18.71
CA ALA A 40 -36.13 -0.01 -19.70
C ALA A 40 -36.36 -0.51 -21.13
N THR A 41 -36.31 0.40 -22.10
CA THR A 41 -36.32 0.00 -23.52
C THR A 41 -35.03 -0.75 -23.85
N PRO A 42 -35.12 -1.93 -24.49
CA PRO A 42 -33.94 -2.70 -24.86
C PRO A 42 -33.10 -1.88 -25.83
N ARG A 43 -31.84 -1.65 -25.45
CA ARG A 43 -30.88 -0.94 -26.28
C ARG A 43 -29.92 -1.94 -26.90
N THR A 44 -29.75 -1.82 -28.21
CA THR A 44 -28.80 -2.62 -28.98
C THR A 44 -27.64 -1.73 -29.39
N TRP A 45 -26.42 -2.19 -29.13
CA TRP A 45 -25.20 -1.57 -29.62
C TRP A 45 -24.45 -2.56 -30.49
N THR A 46 -24.12 -2.15 -31.70
CA THR A 46 -23.24 -2.94 -32.59
C THR A 46 -21.81 -2.47 -32.33
N LEU A 47 -21.00 -3.36 -31.75
CA LEU A 47 -19.61 -3.10 -31.41
C LEU A 47 -18.73 -4.18 -32.04
N ALA A 48 -17.55 -3.80 -32.49
CA ALA A 48 -16.58 -4.78 -32.95
C ALA A 48 -15.95 -5.53 -31.76
N VAL A 49 -15.54 -6.78 -31.98
CA VAL A 49 -14.93 -7.62 -30.92
C VAL A 49 -13.70 -6.93 -30.29
N TYR A 50 -12.89 -6.23 -31.09
CA TYR A 50 -11.74 -5.48 -30.56
C TYR A 50 -12.14 -4.39 -29.55
N GLU A 51 -13.27 -3.72 -29.76
CA GLU A 51 -13.75 -2.65 -28.88
C GLU A 51 -14.15 -3.23 -27.52
N LEU A 52 -14.82 -4.40 -27.52
CA LEU A 52 -15.15 -5.13 -26.31
C LEU A 52 -13.91 -5.53 -25.51
N VAL A 53 -12.88 -6.03 -26.21
CA VAL A 53 -11.61 -6.42 -25.58
C VAL A 53 -10.93 -5.20 -24.94
N ILE A 54 -10.90 -4.06 -25.65
CA ILE A 54 -10.32 -2.82 -25.12
C ILE A 54 -11.10 -2.33 -23.89
N ILE A 55 -12.43 -2.32 -23.94
CA ILE A 55 -13.27 -1.90 -22.81
C ILE A 55 -13.04 -2.81 -21.61
N ALA A 56 -12.99 -4.13 -21.81
CA ALA A 56 -12.73 -5.09 -20.74
C ALA A 56 -11.33 -4.90 -20.13
N LEU A 57 -10.31 -4.66 -20.96
CA LEU A 57 -8.95 -4.40 -20.50
C LEU A 57 -8.85 -3.11 -19.69
N LEU A 58 -9.49 -2.03 -20.16
CA LEU A 58 -9.57 -0.77 -19.43
C LEU A 58 -10.29 -0.96 -18.09
N ALA A 59 -11.46 -1.62 -18.09
CA ALA A 59 -12.20 -1.89 -16.87
C ALA A 59 -11.35 -2.69 -15.85
N GLY A 60 -10.63 -3.72 -16.33
CA GLY A 60 -9.70 -4.48 -15.50
C GLY A 60 -8.57 -3.62 -14.91
N LEU A 61 -7.99 -2.72 -15.72
CA LEU A 61 -6.95 -1.79 -15.27
C LEU A 61 -7.49 -0.81 -14.22
N TRP A 62 -8.69 -0.26 -14.43
CA TRP A 62 -9.35 0.64 -13.50
C TRP A 62 -9.65 -0.05 -12.17
N ILE A 63 -10.21 -1.25 -12.20
CA ILE A 63 -10.54 -2.02 -10.99
C ILE A 63 -9.27 -2.43 -10.25
N GLY A 64 -8.31 -3.05 -10.96
CA GLY A 64 -7.06 -3.52 -10.34
C GLY A 64 -6.19 -2.38 -9.82
N GLY A 65 -6.00 -1.34 -10.63
CA GLY A 65 -5.25 -0.14 -10.24
C GLY A 65 -5.93 0.63 -9.12
N GLY A 66 -7.26 0.80 -9.18
CA GLY A 66 -8.03 1.43 -8.12
C GLY A 66 -7.97 0.66 -6.80
N PHE A 67 -8.03 -0.67 -6.85
CA PHE A 67 -7.91 -1.52 -5.66
C PHE A 67 -6.51 -1.42 -5.03
N ASP A 68 -5.44 -1.47 -5.83
CA ASP A 68 -4.07 -1.33 -5.31
C ASP A 68 -3.85 0.07 -4.69
N LEU A 69 -4.38 1.12 -5.32
CA LEU A 69 -4.35 2.48 -4.77
C LEU A 69 -5.08 2.56 -3.42
N TRP A 70 -6.27 1.97 -3.33
CA TRP A 70 -7.03 1.93 -2.07
C TRP A 70 -6.22 1.21 -0.99
N LEU A 71 -5.72 0.00 -1.28
CA LEU A 71 -4.97 -0.81 -0.33
C LEU A 71 -3.74 -0.05 0.20
N ARG A 72 -2.97 0.57 -0.69
CA ARG A 72 -1.81 1.38 -0.33
C ARG A 72 -2.20 2.60 0.48
N GLY A 73 -3.31 3.26 0.14
CA GLY A 73 -3.84 4.41 0.89
C GLY A 73 -4.19 4.03 2.32
N ARG A 74 -4.93 2.93 2.52
CA ARG A 74 -5.29 2.43 3.85
C ARG A 74 -4.08 1.96 4.66
N ALA A 75 -3.12 1.30 4.02
CA ALA A 75 -1.87 0.88 4.65
C ALA A 75 -1.04 2.09 5.12
N SER A 76 -0.93 3.11 4.27
CA SER A 76 -0.21 4.35 4.58
C SER A 76 -0.86 5.12 5.72
N ALA A 77 -2.20 5.18 5.76
CA ALA A 77 -2.94 5.81 6.86
C ALA A 77 -2.67 5.11 8.20
N ARG A 78 -2.66 3.77 8.22
CA ARG A 78 -2.34 2.99 9.44
C ARG A 78 -0.92 3.21 9.91
N LEU A 79 0.05 3.29 9.00
CA LEU A 79 1.44 3.57 9.33
C LEU A 79 1.61 4.98 9.92
N ARG A 80 0.92 5.99 9.36
CA ARG A 80 0.94 7.35 9.91
C ARG A 80 0.37 7.41 11.32
N ALA A 81 -0.76 6.74 11.57
CA ALA A 81 -1.37 6.68 12.90
C ALA A 81 -0.43 6.03 13.92
N LYS A 82 0.16 4.87 13.59
CA LYS A 82 1.11 4.19 14.48
C LYS A 82 2.38 5.02 14.74
N ASN A 83 2.91 5.71 13.73
CA ASN A 83 4.07 6.59 13.90
C ASN A 83 3.76 7.80 14.80
N GLN A 84 2.54 8.33 14.75
CA GLN A 84 2.12 9.40 15.67
C GLN A 84 2.04 8.89 17.11
N THR A 85 1.50 7.69 17.33
CA THR A 85 1.46 7.04 18.64
C THR A 85 2.88 6.82 19.18
N ILE A 86 3.78 6.25 18.38
CA ILE A 86 5.19 6.05 18.78
C ILE A 86 5.83 7.37 19.21
N LYS A 87 5.70 8.43 18.41
CA LYS A 87 6.24 9.75 18.75
C LYS A 87 5.62 10.35 20.02
N GLY A 88 4.34 10.06 20.29
CA GLY A 88 3.67 10.44 21.53
C GLY A 88 4.27 9.73 22.74
N LEU A 89 4.38 8.40 22.67
CA LEU A 89 4.98 7.59 23.73
C LEU A 89 6.45 7.93 23.96
N GLU A 90 7.23 8.21 22.91
CA GLU A 90 8.62 8.67 23.03
C GLU A 90 8.73 9.99 23.81
N ARG A 91 7.80 10.93 23.57
CA ARG A 91 7.74 12.21 24.30
C ARG A 91 7.35 12.03 25.75
N GLU A 92 6.41 11.13 26.04
CA GLU A 92 6.01 10.80 27.41
C GLU A 92 7.14 10.11 28.17
N LEU A 93 7.86 9.19 27.53
CA LEU A 93 9.02 8.54 28.11
C LEU A 93 10.12 9.56 28.39
N GLN A 94 10.35 10.49 27.47
CA GLN A 94 11.32 11.58 27.64
C GLN A 94 10.89 12.57 28.74
N SER A 95 9.60 12.90 28.87
CA SER A 95 9.10 13.77 29.93
C SER A 95 9.18 13.11 31.30
N LEU A 96 8.82 11.82 31.42
CA LEU A 96 9.00 11.04 32.65
C LEU A 96 10.46 10.91 33.03
N ARG A 97 11.36 10.73 32.05
CA ARG A 97 12.81 10.73 32.30
C ARG A 97 13.30 12.08 32.78
N ASN A 98 12.80 13.18 32.22
CA ASN A 98 13.13 14.53 32.69
C ASN A 98 12.52 14.84 34.07
N LEU A 99 11.30 14.41 34.37
CA LEU A 99 10.72 14.55 35.71
C LEU A 99 11.49 13.72 36.74
N ALA A 100 11.88 12.49 36.42
CA ALA A 100 12.72 11.67 37.31
C ALA A 100 14.10 12.31 37.57
N ILE A 101 14.61 13.14 36.65
CA ILE A 101 15.84 13.92 36.83
C ILE A 101 15.58 15.20 37.67
N VAL A 102 14.37 15.76 37.64
CA VAL A 102 14.00 16.99 38.37
C VAL A 102 13.52 16.69 39.80
N ASP A 103 12.76 15.62 40.01
CA ASP A 103 12.23 15.19 41.32
C ASP A 103 13.17 14.21 42.05
N GLY A 104 14.07 13.53 41.31
CA GLY A 104 15.03 12.57 41.85
C GLY A 104 16.46 13.10 41.75
N GLY A 105 17.10 13.32 42.90
CA GLY A 105 18.52 13.69 43.04
C GLY A 105 19.51 12.65 42.48
N GLY A 106 19.46 12.41 41.18
CA GLY A 106 20.27 11.41 40.47
C GLY A 106 21.75 11.78 40.32
N ASP A 107 22.12 13.05 40.50
CA ASP A 107 23.52 13.49 40.37
C ASP A 107 24.18 13.85 41.72
N LYS A 108 23.38 13.99 42.79
CA LYS A 108 23.88 14.28 44.15
C LYS A 108 23.90 13.06 45.07
N ALA A 109 23.04 12.07 44.85
CA ALA A 109 23.00 10.86 45.68
C ALA A 109 24.20 9.91 45.43
N LEU A 110 24.74 9.86 44.21
CA LEU A 110 25.90 9.02 43.87
C LEU A 110 27.21 9.46 44.56
N PRO A 111 27.60 10.75 44.55
CA PRO A 111 28.83 11.19 45.23
C PRO A 111 28.70 11.22 46.76
N GLU A 112 27.50 11.48 47.30
CA GLU A 112 27.28 11.59 48.75
C GLU A 112 27.23 10.21 49.44
N ALA A 113 26.60 9.21 48.83
CA ALA A 113 26.61 7.84 49.33
C ALA A 113 28.02 7.21 49.29
N ALA A 114 28.81 7.52 48.25
CA ALA A 114 30.20 7.08 48.13
C ALA A 114 31.13 7.77 49.15
N ALA A 115 30.85 9.03 49.51
CA ALA A 115 31.59 9.76 50.54
C ALA A 115 31.26 9.26 51.95
N ALA A 116 29.98 8.99 52.24
CA ALA A 116 29.53 8.45 53.52
C ALA A 116 30.07 7.03 53.79
N ALA A 117 30.10 6.16 52.78
CA ALA A 117 30.68 4.82 52.90
C ALA A 117 32.19 4.83 53.20
N ARG A 118 32.92 5.83 52.68
CA ARG A 118 34.37 6.01 52.98
C ARG A 118 34.63 6.58 54.38
N ALA A 119 33.70 7.33 54.96
CA ALA A 119 33.84 7.88 56.30
C ALA A 119 33.60 6.82 57.40
N VAL A 120 32.69 5.87 57.15
CA VAL A 120 32.39 4.78 58.09
C VAL A 120 33.51 3.72 58.11
N ALA A 121 34.19 3.49 56.99
CA ALA A 121 35.33 2.55 56.92
C ALA A 121 36.63 3.08 57.55
N LYS A 122 36.65 4.33 58.04
CA LYS A 122 37.83 4.99 58.62
C LYS A 122 37.71 5.27 60.13
N ARG A 123 36.64 4.80 60.76
CA ARG A 123 36.47 4.73 62.23
C ARG A 123 36.72 3.31 62.69
#